data_AF-A0A447URT1-F1
#
_entry.id   AF-A0A447URT1-F1
#
_cell.length_a   1.000
_cell.length_b   1.000
_cell.length_c   1.000
_cell.angle_alpha   90.00
_cell.angle_beta   90.00
_cell.angle_gamma   90.00
#
_symmetry.space_group_name_H-M   'P 1'
#
loop_
_entity.id
_entity.type
_entity.pdbx_description
1 polymer ?
#
loop_
_entity_poly.entity_id
_entity_poly.type
_entity_poly.pdbx_seq_one_letter_code
_entity_poly.pdbx_strand_id
1 'polypeptide(L)'
;MAVLGGSLKRRERISARLGDILSQLYLASAVLKRYDDEGRNEADLPLVHWGVQDALYQAEQAMDELLQNFPNRFVAGLLNVVIFPTGRHYLAPSDKLDHKVAQILQVPSATRSRIGRGQYLTPSEHNPVGLLEEALLDVIAADPIHQRICKELGKICRLPVWMNWRITRWQKG
;
A
#
# COMPACT_ATOMS: atom_id res chain seq x y z
N MET A 1 30.55 28.70 20.37
CA MET A 1 30.36 27.46 19.59
C MET A 1 28.92 26.89 19.70
N ALA A 2 27.87 27.71 19.81
CA ALA A 2 26.50 27.20 20.07
C ALA A 2 25.35 27.88 19.28
N VAL A 3 25.66 28.79 18.34
CA VAL A 3 24.61 29.62 17.68
C VAL A 3 24.37 29.21 16.21
N LEU A 4 25.33 28.56 15.55
CA LEU A 4 25.23 28.15 14.14
C LEU A 4 24.62 26.76 13.92
N GLY A 5 24.54 25.92 14.97
CA GLY A 5 24.02 24.54 14.84
C GLY A 5 22.50 24.48 14.62
N GLY A 6 21.74 25.40 15.21
CA GLY A 6 20.28 25.40 15.11
C GLY A 6 19.75 25.72 13.71
N SER A 7 20.38 26.68 13.00
CA SER A 7 19.97 27.07 11.65
C SER A 7 20.36 26.02 10.61
N LEU A 8 21.53 25.38 10.76
CA LEU A 8 21.96 24.25 9.95
C LEU A 8 21.03 23.03 10.12
N LYS A 9 20.73 22.63 11.37
CA LYS A 9 19.81 21.51 11.63
C LYS A 9 18.40 21.75 11.09
N ARG A 10 17.94 23.01 11.13
CA ARG A 10 16.64 23.40 10.55
C ARG A 10 16.63 23.28 9.02
N ARG A 11 17.70 23.73 8.35
CA ARG A 11 17.84 23.59 6.89
C ARG A 11 17.94 22.12 6.46
N GLU A 12 18.64 21.30 7.21
CA GLU A 12 18.74 19.86 6.98
C GLU A 12 17.37 19.18 7.02
N ARG A 13 16.53 19.49 8.03
CA ARG A 13 15.17 18.96 8.13
C ARG A 13 14.26 19.40 6.98
N ILE A 14 14.37 20.66 6.53
CA ILE A 14 13.62 21.16 5.37
C ILE A 14 14.05 20.43 4.10
N SER A 15 15.35 20.22 3.91
CA SER A 15 15.88 19.47 2.76
C SER A 15 15.44 18.02 2.76
N ALA A 16 15.39 17.37 3.94
CA ALA A 16 14.89 16.02 4.08
C ALA A 16 13.42 15.92 3.65
N ARG A 17 12.57 16.86 4.09
CA ARG A 17 11.15 16.93 3.70
C ARG A 17 10.96 17.15 2.20
N LEU A 18 11.77 18.00 1.57
CA LEU A 18 11.76 18.15 0.10
C LEU A 18 12.16 16.85 -0.59
N GLY A 19 13.14 16.14 -0.05
CA GLY A 19 13.54 14.81 -0.52
C GLY A 19 12.40 13.80 -0.43
N ASP A 20 11.63 13.80 0.66
CA ASP A 20 10.46 12.93 0.82
C ASP A 20 9.43 13.19 -0.29
N ILE A 21 9.10 14.46 -0.58
CA ILE A 21 8.14 14.84 -1.63
C ILE A 21 8.61 14.34 -3.01
N LEU A 22 9.87 14.61 -3.36
CA LEU A 22 10.45 14.18 -4.63
C LEU A 22 10.51 12.65 -4.75
N SER A 23 10.83 11.96 -3.65
CA SER A 23 10.86 10.50 -3.61
C SER A 23 9.49 9.91 -3.88
N GLN A 24 8.44 10.47 -3.28
CA GLN A 24 7.06 10.00 -3.51
C GLN A 24 6.60 10.25 -4.95
N LEU A 25 6.90 11.41 -5.54
CA LEU A 25 6.61 11.69 -6.96
C LEU A 25 7.35 10.74 -7.91
N TYR A 26 8.60 10.41 -7.57
CA TYR A 26 9.39 9.42 -8.31
C TYR A 26 8.75 8.02 -8.22
N LEU A 27 8.35 7.59 -7.02
CA LEU A 27 7.67 6.31 -6.81
C LEU A 27 6.36 6.24 -7.59
N ALA A 28 5.53 7.29 -7.56
CA ALA A 28 4.29 7.36 -8.33
C ALA A 28 4.57 7.21 -9.85
N SER A 29 5.59 7.92 -10.35
CA SER A 29 6.01 7.84 -11.74
C SER A 29 6.54 6.45 -12.11
N ALA A 30 7.31 5.82 -11.23
CA ALA A 30 7.85 4.48 -11.42
C ALA A 30 6.73 3.41 -11.44
N VAL A 31 5.70 3.55 -10.60
CA VAL A 31 4.52 2.68 -10.62
C VAL A 31 3.79 2.77 -11.96
N LEU A 32 3.57 3.98 -12.47
CA LEU A 32 2.94 4.21 -13.77
C LEU A 32 3.81 3.66 -14.92
N LYS A 33 5.13 3.88 -14.85
CA LYS A 33 6.06 3.37 -15.85
C LYS A 33 6.09 1.84 -15.88
N ARG A 34 6.15 1.19 -14.72
CA ARG A 34 6.08 -0.27 -14.61
C ARG A 34 4.77 -0.82 -15.19
N TYR A 35 3.65 -0.17 -14.91
CA TYR A 35 2.34 -0.57 -15.44
C TYR A 35 2.29 -0.50 -16.97
N ASP A 36 2.87 0.55 -17.55
CA ASP A 36 2.98 0.71 -18.99
C ASP A 36 3.90 -0.35 -19.62
N ASP A 37 5.07 -0.59 -19.00
CA ASP A 37 6.06 -1.58 -19.47
C ASP A 37 5.57 -3.03 -19.36
N GLU A 38 4.68 -3.33 -18.40
CA GLU A 38 4.07 -4.66 -18.22
C GLU A 38 2.83 -4.90 -19.10
N GLY A 39 2.48 -3.95 -19.97
CA GLY A 39 1.40 -4.10 -20.95
C GLY A 39 0.02 -3.69 -20.45
N ARG A 40 -0.08 -2.86 -19.40
CA ARG A 40 -1.35 -2.31 -18.87
C ARG A 40 -2.39 -3.36 -18.49
N ASN A 41 -1.97 -4.37 -17.73
CA ASN A 41 -2.86 -5.45 -17.28
C ASN A 41 -3.95 -4.93 -16.34
N GLU A 42 -5.22 -5.08 -16.69
CA GLU A 42 -6.36 -4.62 -15.87
C GLU A 42 -6.36 -5.22 -14.45
N ALA A 43 -5.82 -6.42 -14.27
CA ALA A 43 -5.69 -7.07 -12.96
C ALA A 43 -4.78 -6.31 -11.98
N ASP A 44 -3.82 -5.51 -12.49
CA ASP A 44 -2.86 -4.76 -11.69
C ASP A 44 -3.32 -3.32 -11.43
N LEU A 45 -4.38 -2.89 -12.12
CA LEU A 45 -4.96 -1.54 -12.03
C LEU A 45 -5.37 -1.14 -10.60
N PRO A 46 -5.96 -2.02 -9.76
CA PRO A 46 -6.24 -1.67 -8.35
C PRO A 46 -4.98 -1.34 -7.55
N LEU A 47 -3.86 -2.02 -7.82
CA LEU A 47 -2.59 -1.78 -7.12
C LEU A 47 -1.94 -0.48 -7.59
N VAL A 48 -2.03 -0.17 -8.88
CA VAL A 48 -1.54 1.09 -9.45
C VAL A 48 -2.31 2.27 -8.89
N HIS A 49 -3.65 2.20 -8.89
CA HIS A 49 -4.47 3.26 -8.31
C HIS A 49 -4.18 3.47 -6.84
N TRP A 50 -4.07 2.38 -6.06
CA TRP A 50 -3.73 2.47 -4.66
C TRP A 50 -2.35 3.09 -4.43
N GLY A 51 -1.31 2.59 -5.12
CA GLY A 51 0.06 3.06 -4.94
C GLY A 51 0.28 4.50 -5.38
N VAL A 52 -0.38 4.96 -6.44
CA VAL A 52 -0.31 6.36 -6.89
C VAL A 52 -1.08 7.28 -5.93
N GLN A 53 -2.26 6.86 -5.44
CA GLN A 53 -3.01 7.63 -4.45
C GLN A 53 -2.23 7.78 -3.14
N ASP A 54 -1.64 6.69 -2.63
CA ASP A 54 -0.83 6.72 -1.42
C ASP A 54 0.42 7.61 -1.60
N ALA A 55 1.16 7.45 -2.70
CA ALA A 55 2.34 8.28 -2.95
C ALA A 55 1.99 9.78 -3.05
N LEU A 56 0.90 10.14 -3.72
CA LEU A 56 0.44 11.52 -3.82
C LEU A 56 -0.05 12.07 -2.48
N TYR A 57 -0.73 11.25 -1.68
CA TYR A 57 -1.16 11.60 -0.32
C TYR A 57 0.05 11.86 0.59
N GLN A 58 1.06 10.98 0.56
CA GLN A 58 2.30 11.16 1.33
C GLN A 58 3.09 12.39 0.87
N ALA A 59 3.14 12.66 -0.43
CA ALA A 59 3.77 13.86 -0.97
C ALA A 59 3.07 15.14 -0.49
N GLU A 60 1.74 15.16 -0.50
CA GLU A 60 0.93 16.27 0.01
C GLU A 60 1.14 16.47 1.52
N GLN A 61 1.18 15.38 2.30
CA GLN A 61 1.44 15.46 3.74
C GLN A 61 2.85 15.99 4.05
N ALA A 62 3.87 15.50 3.35
CA ALA A 62 5.24 15.99 3.49
C ALA A 62 5.35 17.49 3.11
N MET A 63 4.58 17.93 2.11
CA MET A 63 4.51 19.34 1.70
C MET A 63 3.83 20.23 2.75
N ASP A 64 2.70 19.78 3.33
CA ASP A 64 2.04 20.49 4.42
C ASP A 64 2.95 20.62 5.65
N GLU A 65 3.61 19.54 6.06
CA GLU A 65 4.58 19.57 7.15
C GLU A 65 5.75 20.52 6.88
N LEU A 66 6.21 20.59 5.62
CA LEU A 66 7.26 21.53 5.22
C LEU A 66 6.79 22.98 5.33
N LEU A 67 5.57 23.29 4.88
CA LEU A 67 4.99 24.63 4.94
C LEU A 67 4.74 25.07 6.40
N GLN A 68 4.27 24.18 7.26
CA GLN A 68 4.05 24.47 8.68
C GLN A 68 5.35 24.78 9.44
N ASN A 69 6.45 24.10 9.08
CA ASN A 69 7.76 24.28 9.73
C ASN A 69 8.63 25.38 9.10
N PHE A 70 8.13 26.04 8.05
CA PHE A 70 8.88 27.05 7.31
C PHE A 70 9.18 28.28 8.20
N PRO A 71 10.41 28.84 8.14
CA PRO A 71 10.80 29.99 8.97
C PRO A 71 9.97 31.26 8.73
N ASN A 72 9.44 31.44 7.52
CA ASN A 72 8.63 32.60 7.18
C ASN A 72 7.18 32.19 6.92
N ARG A 73 6.31 32.43 7.91
CA ARG A 73 4.87 32.07 7.83
C ARG A 73 4.13 32.81 6.73
N PHE A 74 4.58 34.00 6.32
CA PHE A 74 3.98 34.73 5.19
C PHE A 74 4.29 34.04 3.86
N VAL A 75 5.53 33.60 3.67
CA VAL A 75 5.93 32.85 2.47
C VAL A 75 5.23 31.50 2.44
N ALA A 76 5.11 30.82 3.59
CA ALA A 76 4.35 29.57 3.67
C ALA A 76 2.86 29.76 3.32
N GLY A 77 2.23 30.84 3.79
CA GLY A 77 0.84 31.18 3.43
C GLY A 77 0.68 31.47 1.94
N LEU A 78 1.60 32.23 1.34
CA LEU A 78 1.58 32.51 -0.09
C LEU A 78 1.79 31.23 -0.92
N LEU A 79 2.75 30.39 -0.54
CA LEU A 79 2.97 29.11 -1.22
C LEU A 79 1.75 28.19 -1.09
N ASN A 80 1.09 28.16 0.07
CA ASN A 80 -0.10 27.35 0.26
C ASN A 80 -1.24 27.80 -0.66
N VAL A 81 -1.45 29.12 -0.81
CA VAL A 81 -2.47 29.66 -1.73
C VAL A 81 -2.11 29.41 -3.21
N VAL A 82 -0.82 29.42 -3.55
CA VAL A 82 -0.35 29.16 -4.93
C VAL A 82 -0.41 27.67 -5.29
N ILE A 83 -0.01 26.80 -4.36
CA ILE A 83 0.11 25.34 -4.60
C ILE A 83 -1.23 24.64 -4.38
N PHE A 84 -2.03 25.08 -3.40
CA PHE A 84 -3.34 24.54 -3.07
C PHE A 84 -4.43 25.61 -3.17
N PRO A 85 -4.69 26.18 -4.37
CA PRO A 85 -5.69 27.22 -4.54
C PRO A 85 -7.11 26.77 -4.14
N THR A 86 -7.38 25.46 -4.28
CA THR A 86 -8.66 24.81 -3.94
C THR A 86 -8.59 23.92 -2.70
N GLY A 87 -7.50 23.98 -1.92
CA GLY A 87 -7.28 23.17 -0.72
C GLY A 87 -6.69 21.80 -1.02
N ARG A 88 -6.81 20.88 -0.06
CA ARG A 88 -6.22 19.53 -0.16
C ARG A 88 -6.96 18.69 -1.17
N HIS A 89 -6.24 18.07 -2.09
CA HIS A 89 -6.83 17.30 -3.19
C HIS A 89 -6.73 15.80 -3.02
N TYR A 90 -5.72 15.29 -2.30
CA TYR A 90 -5.54 13.86 -2.12
C TYR A 90 -6.15 13.42 -0.79
N LEU A 91 -7.22 12.64 -0.91
CA LEU A 91 -7.76 11.86 0.20
C LEU A 91 -6.94 10.58 0.32
N ALA A 92 -6.83 10.05 1.55
CA ALA A 92 -6.28 8.73 1.79
C ALA A 92 -6.97 7.70 0.87
N PRO A 93 -6.24 6.65 0.42
CA PRO A 93 -6.81 5.63 -0.46
C PRO A 93 -8.08 5.06 0.17
N SER A 94 -9.12 4.89 -0.65
CA SER A 94 -10.43 4.47 -0.14
C SER A 94 -10.36 3.06 0.46
N ASP A 95 -11.04 2.81 1.58
CA ASP A 95 -11.15 1.49 2.21
C ASP A 95 -11.56 0.36 1.23
N LYS A 96 -12.33 0.71 0.19
CA LYS A 96 -12.73 -0.22 -0.88
C LYS A 96 -11.54 -0.69 -1.73
N LEU A 97 -10.60 0.21 -2.02
CA LEU A 97 -9.37 -0.11 -2.75
C LEU A 97 -8.40 -0.87 -1.87
N ASP A 98 -8.22 -0.44 -0.61
CA ASP A 98 -7.39 -1.14 0.38
C ASP A 98 -7.82 -2.59 0.53
N HIS A 99 -9.12 -2.81 0.65
CA HIS A 99 -9.67 -4.15 0.77
C HIS A 99 -9.44 -5.00 -0.48
N LYS A 100 -9.57 -4.42 -1.69
CA LYS A 100 -9.28 -5.12 -2.95
C LYS A 100 -7.80 -5.49 -3.06
N VAL A 101 -6.89 -4.58 -2.72
CA VAL A 101 -5.45 -4.82 -2.72
C VAL A 101 -5.09 -5.92 -1.72
N ALA A 102 -5.61 -5.84 -0.50
CA ALA A 102 -5.40 -6.86 0.53
C ALA A 102 -5.88 -8.25 0.07
N GLN A 103 -7.02 -8.32 -0.64
CA GLN A 103 -7.52 -9.57 -1.20
C GLN A 103 -6.59 -10.14 -2.28
N ILE A 104 -6.07 -9.29 -3.17
CA ILE A 104 -5.12 -9.70 -4.23
C ILE A 104 -3.82 -10.25 -3.64
N LEU A 105 -3.35 -9.68 -2.52
CA LEU A 105 -2.12 -10.11 -1.86
C LEU A 105 -2.27 -11.40 -1.05
N GLN A 106 -3.46 -11.66 -0.49
CA GLN A 106 -3.76 -12.85 0.31
C GLN A 106 -4.12 -14.08 -0.53
N VAL A 107 -4.57 -13.88 -1.77
CA VAL A 107 -4.97 -14.97 -2.67
C VAL A 107 -3.87 -15.21 -3.71
N PRO A 108 -3.44 -16.47 -3.93
CA PRO A 108 -2.56 -16.80 -5.03
C PRO A 108 -3.16 -16.31 -6.36
N SER A 109 -2.51 -15.34 -6.99
CA SER A 109 -2.98 -14.69 -8.21
C SER A 109 -1.80 -14.35 -9.12
N ALA A 110 -2.04 -14.29 -10.43
CA ALA A 110 -0.99 -13.93 -11.40
C ALA A 110 -0.38 -12.55 -11.10
N THR A 111 -1.19 -11.61 -10.62
CA THR A 111 -0.77 -10.29 -10.13
C THR A 111 0.20 -10.39 -8.96
N ARG A 112 -0.11 -11.21 -7.93
CA ARG A 112 0.79 -11.45 -6.80
C ARG A 112 2.11 -12.05 -7.24
N SER A 113 2.08 -13.04 -8.14
CA SER A 113 3.29 -13.66 -8.69
C SER A 113 4.13 -12.66 -9.50
N ARG A 114 3.51 -11.75 -10.25
CA ARG A 114 4.23 -10.69 -10.99
C ARG A 114 4.96 -9.73 -10.07
N ILE A 115 4.33 -9.30 -8.97
CA ILE A 115 4.96 -8.43 -7.96
C ILE A 115 6.07 -9.18 -7.23
N GLY A 116 5.85 -10.46 -6.90
CA GLY A 116 6.81 -11.31 -6.22
C GLY A 116 7.93 -11.87 -7.11
N ARG A 117 8.05 -11.43 -8.37
CA ARG A 117 9.12 -11.91 -9.27
C ARG A 117 10.49 -11.62 -8.66
N GLY A 118 11.33 -12.66 -8.59
CA GLY A 118 12.67 -12.58 -8.00
C GLY A 118 12.72 -12.88 -6.50
N GLN A 119 11.59 -13.17 -5.84
CA GLN A 119 11.60 -13.65 -4.46
C GLN A 119 11.97 -15.14 -4.39
N TYR A 120 12.79 -15.50 -3.39
CA TYR A 120 13.11 -16.90 -3.09
C TYR A 120 12.01 -17.52 -2.22
N LEU A 121 11.05 -18.20 -2.85
CA LEU A 121 9.88 -18.78 -2.20
C LEU A 121 10.00 -20.29 -1.97
N THR A 122 11.18 -20.88 -2.18
CA THR A 122 11.38 -22.32 -1.97
C THR A 122 11.25 -22.63 -0.47
N PRO A 123 10.36 -23.56 -0.08
CA PRO A 123 10.22 -23.96 1.31
C PRO A 123 11.51 -24.64 1.78
N SER A 124 12.09 -24.10 2.84
CA SER A 124 13.23 -24.70 3.52
C SER A 124 13.17 -24.31 4.99
N GLU A 125 13.79 -25.11 5.86
CA GLU A 125 13.78 -24.89 7.31
C GLU A 125 14.29 -23.48 7.70
N HIS A 126 15.16 -22.89 6.88
CA HIS A 126 15.72 -21.55 7.09
C HIS A 126 15.01 -20.44 6.30
N ASN A 127 13.96 -20.75 5.55
CA ASN A 127 13.17 -19.77 4.80
C ASN A 127 11.74 -19.68 5.35
N PRO A 128 11.49 -18.83 6.37
CA PRO A 128 10.15 -18.68 6.92
C PRO A 128 9.13 -18.15 5.89
N VAL A 129 9.58 -17.40 4.88
CA VAL A 129 8.70 -16.88 3.82
C VAL A 129 8.25 -18.01 2.88
N GLY A 130 9.16 -18.94 2.54
CA GLY A 130 8.82 -20.13 1.75
C GLY A 130 7.87 -21.09 2.50
N LEU A 131 8.10 -21.28 3.80
CA LEU A 131 7.18 -22.07 4.65
C LEU A 131 5.79 -21.44 4.74
N LEU A 132 5.70 -20.11 4.78
CA LEU A 132 4.43 -19.40 4.81
C LEU A 132 3.67 -19.52 3.47
N GLU A 133 4.38 -19.55 2.35
CA GLU A 133 3.78 -19.81 1.03
C GLU A 133 3.22 -21.23 0.93
N GLU A 134 3.95 -22.23 1.40
CA GLU A 134 3.50 -23.62 1.45
C GLU A 134 2.26 -23.77 2.35
N ALA A 135 2.30 -23.20 3.56
CA ALA A 135 1.16 -23.22 4.48
C ALA A 135 -0.08 -22.53 3.89
N LEU A 136 0.09 -21.45 3.12
CA LEU A 136 -1.03 -20.78 2.43
C LEU A 136 -1.71 -21.73 1.43
N LEU A 137 -0.93 -22.48 0.65
CA LEU A 137 -1.46 -23.44 -0.32
C LEU A 137 -2.18 -24.60 0.39
N ASP A 138 -1.60 -25.12 1.45
CA ASP A 138 -2.18 -26.21 2.25
C ASP A 138 -3.52 -25.81 2.88
N VAL A 139 -3.59 -24.60 3.43
CA VAL A 139 -4.84 -24.05 4.00
C VAL A 139 -5.91 -23.91 2.93
N ILE A 140 -5.55 -23.46 1.72
CA ILE A 140 -6.49 -23.36 0.61
C ILE A 140 -6.98 -24.75 0.17
N ALA A 141 -6.09 -25.74 0.13
CA ALA A 141 -6.44 -27.12 -0.22
C ALA A 141 -7.31 -27.80 0.86
N ALA A 142 -7.12 -27.45 2.14
CA ALA A 142 -7.89 -27.97 3.26
C ALA A 142 -9.28 -27.33 3.40
N ASP A 143 -9.50 -26.10 2.91
CA ASP A 143 -10.78 -25.37 2.96
C ASP A 143 -12.00 -26.20 2.48
N PRO A 144 -12.00 -26.85 1.29
CA PRO A 144 -13.15 -27.65 0.86
C PRO A 144 -13.42 -28.87 1.75
N ILE A 145 -12.38 -29.50 2.31
CA ILE A 145 -12.53 -30.65 3.22
C ILE A 145 -13.16 -30.17 4.53
N HIS A 146 -12.64 -29.06 5.07
CA HIS A 146 -13.15 -28.45 6.28
C HIS A 146 -14.64 -28.05 6.12
N GLN A 147 -15.02 -27.43 5.00
CA GLN A 147 -16.41 -27.07 4.72
C GLN A 147 -17.35 -28.28 4.68
N ARG A 148 -16.93 -29.41 4.08
CA ARG A 148 -17.71 -30.66 4.06
C ARG A 148 -17.94 -31.19 5.47
N ILE A 149 -16.88 -31.28 6.27
CA ILE A 149 -16.96 -31.76 7.67
C ILE A 149 -17.91 -30.88 8.49
N CYS A 150 -17.81 -29.57 8.34
CA CYS A 150 -18.66 -28.61 9.05
C CYS A 150 -20.14 -28.72 8.68
N LYS A 151 -20.43 -28.97 7.40
CA LYS A 151 -21.80 -29.16 6.90
C LYS A 151 -22.45 -30.42 7.51
N GLU A 152 -21.72 -31.53 7.56
CA GLU A 152 -22.20 -32.79 8.14
C GLU A 152 -22.38 -32.70 9.67
N LEU A 153 -21.56 -31.90 10.35
CA LEU A 153 -21.64 -31.70 11.80
C LEU A 153 -22.73 -30.69 12.23
N GLY A 154 -23.43 -30.06 11.29
CA GLY A 154 -24.49 -29.07 11.59
C GLY A 154 -24.00 -27.83 12.36
N LYS A 155 -22.68 -27.59 12.41
CA LYS A 155 -22.07 -26.47 13.13
C LYS A 155 -21.76 -25.33 12.17
N ILE A 156 -22.05 -24.10 12.58
CA ILE A 156 -21.53 -22.90 11.90
C ILE A 156 -20.03 -22.84 12.21
N CYS A 157 -19.22 -23.40 11.32
CA CYS A 157 -17.78 -23.25 11.39
C CYS A 157 -17.40 -21.83 11.03
N ARG A 158 -17.27 -20.98 12.06
CA ARG A 158 -16.68 -19.66 11.92
C ARG A 158 -15.18 -19.86 11.75
N LEU A 159 -14.73 -19.90 10.51
CA LEU A 159 -13.31 -19.79 10.20
C LEU A 159 -12.77 -18.50 10.85
N PRO A 160 -11.50 -18.46 11.30
CA PRO A 160 -10.90 -17.25 11.85
C PRO A 160 -11.14 -16.06 10.89
N VAL A 161 -11.30 -14.84 11.41
CA VAL A 161 -11.79 -13.65 10.68
C VAL A 161 -11.09 -13.42 9.33
N TRP A 162 -9.82 -13.78 9.20
CA TRP A 162 -8.99 -13.75 7.99
C TRP A 162 -9.48 -14.65 6.84
N MET A 163 -10.26 -15.68 7.16
CA MET A 163 -10.74 -16.73 6.25
C MET A 163 -12.29 -16.63 6.06
N ASN A 164 -12.97 -15.91 6.95
CA ASN A 164 -14.42 -15.65 6.89
C ASN A 164 -14.84 -14.62 5.82
N TRP A 165 -13.92 -13.81 5.31
CA TRP A 165 -14.17 -12.87 4.20
C TRP A 165 -14.61 -13.55 2.89
N ARG A 166 -14.40 -14.87 2.76
CA ARG A 166 -14.73 -15.65 1.56
C ARG A 166 -16.22 -15.98 1.42
N ILE A 167 -17.03 -15.95 2.49
CA ILE A 167 -18.41 -16.46 2.47
C ILE A 167 -19.47 -15.37 2.21
N THR A 168 -19.26 -14.12 2.61
CA THR A 168 -20.32 -13.10 2.55
C THR A 168 -20.44 -12.33 1.23
N ARG A 169 -19.49 -12.47 0.29
CA ARG A 169 -19.50 -11.70 -0.97
C ARG A 169 -19.59 -12.54 -2.26
N TRP A 170 -19.67 -13.87 -2.15
CA TRP A 170 -19.90 -14.77 -3.30
C TRP A 170 -21.38 -15.05 -3.61
N GLN A 171 -22.33 -14.54 -2.81
CA GLN A 171 -23.79 -14.72 -3.03
C GLN A 171 -24.54 -13.46 -3.50
N LYS A 172 -23.85 -12.37 -3.86
CA LYS A 172 -24.47 -11.18 -4.44
C LYS A 172 -23.75 -10.71 -5.70
N GLY A 173 -23.58 -11.64 -6.64
CA GLY A 173 -23.32 -11.39 -8.05
C GLY A 173 -24.37 -12.15 -8.84
#